data_AF-A0A835YW89-F1
#
_entry.id   AF-A0A835YW89-F1
#
_cell.length_a   1.000
_cell.length_b   1.000
_cell.length_c   1.000
_cell.angle_alpha   90.00
_cell.angle_beta   90.00
_cell.angle_gamma   90.00
#
_symmetry.space_group_name_H-M   'P 1'
#
loop_
_entity.id
_entity.type
_entity.pdbx_description
1 polymer ?
#
loop_
_entity_poly.entity_id
_entity_poly.type
_entity_poly.pdbx_seq_one_letter_code
_entity_poly.pdbx_strand_id
1 'polypeptide(L)'
;MEQQQQLGGDVWARVFDFLGPMGRYLQLSSVNSEWRALYAAALTEQQQQQQGQLQHHHLQQQQQQQHALTAIRLMVASEPLLQWAFANGCPKSKRILCYIVDTGASLGTAECARAAGCRWGDVMLYAAKRGREDILEWARSGGCPVNPNIANAAATQGAIHGHVAVLKWARGNGATLTHIILDFAAMHGHLACLRWLRAEGTEWDVTTCAFAAHGGHLEILQWARANGAPWDALTCAKAAEGGHLELLQWARLNGAPWDADTCLAASRGGYLHVLKWAREQGCPWVPGRCLAATASAEIREYIVATSDYVPPAHQVP
;
A
#
# COMPACT_ATOMS: atom_id res chain seq x y z
N MET A 1 7.97 -6.36 -45.30
CA MET A 1 7.77 -5.24 -44.37
C MET A 1 6.37 -5.22 -43.75
N GLU A 2 5.31 -5.70 -44.44
CA GLU A 2 3.95 -5.76 -43.85
C GLU A 2 3.78 -6.78 -42.71
N GLN A 3 4.45 -7.94 -42.74
CA GLN A 3 4.33 -8.94 -41.66
C GLN A 3 4.97 -8.51 -40.32
N GLN A 4 5.99 -7.64 -40.34
CA GLN A 4 6.60 -7.12 -39.10
C GLN A 4 5.74 -6.03 -38.43
N GLN A 5 4.98 -5.25 -39.21
CA GLN A 5 4.05 -4.25 -38.67
C GLN A 5 2.81 -4.91 -38.02
N GLN A 6 2.31 -6.02 -38.57
CA GLN A 6 1.21 -6.77 -37.96
C GLN A 6 1.60 -7.44 -36.64
N LEU A 7 2.80 -8.00 -36.54
CA LEU A 7 3.30 -8.63 -35.30
C LEU A 7 3.50 -7.62 -34.15
N GLY A 8 3.89 -6.38 -34.44
CA GLY A 8 4.06 -5.33 -33.42
C GLY A 8 2.75 -4.95 -32.73
N GLY A 9 1.65 -4.81 -33.47
CA GLY A 9 0.33 -4.50 -32.91
C GLY A 9 -0.24 -5.63 -32.05
N ASP A 10 0.01 -6.88 -32.44
CA ASP A 10 -0.54 -8.08 -31.82
C ASP A 10 0.13 -8.42 -30.47
N VAL A 11 1.42 -8.09 -30.31
CA VAL A 11 2.15 -8.24 -29.04
C VAL A 11 1.60 -7.30 -27.96
N TRP A 12 1.25 -6.06 -28.32
CA TRP A 12 0.74 -5.09 -27.35
C TRP A 12 -0.71 -5.35 -26.97
N ALA A 13 -1.54 -5.86 -27.88
CA ALA A 13 -2.90 -6.30 -27.56
C ALA A 13 -2.89 -7.41 -26.48
N ARG A 14 -2.04 -8.43 -26.65
CA ARG A 14 -1.90 -9.56 -25.72
C ARG A 14 -1.42 -9.17 -24.31
N VAL A 15 -0.59 -8.13 -24.19
CA VAL A 15 -0.12 -7.61 -22.89
C VAL A 15 -1.26 -6.93 -22.12
N PHE A 16 -2.24 -6.34 -22.80
CA PHE A 16 -3.33 -5.59 -22.15
C PHE A 16 -4.63 -6.40 -21.97
N ASP A 17 -4.93 -7.36 -22.84
CA ASP A 17 -6.09 -8.25 -22.72
C ASP A 17 -6.01 -9.21 -21.51
N PHE A 18 -4.80 -9.50 -21.03
CA PHE A 18 -4.54 -10.43 -19.91
C PHE A 18 -5.08 -9.95 -18.54
N LEU A 19 -5.63 -8.73 -18.44
CA LEU A 19 -6.10 -8.13 -17.19
C LEU A 19 -7.64 -8.20 -17.00
N GLY A 20 -8.39 -8.83 -17.91
CA GLY A 20 -9.83 -8.61 -18.09
C GLY A 20 -10.84 -9.51 -17.32
N PRO A 21 -10.91 -10.85 -17.47
CA PRO A 21 -12.08 -11.58 -16.94
C PRO A 21 -11.80 -13.01 -16.40
N MET A 22 -11.96 -13.25 -15.08
CA MET A 22 -12.11 -14.60 -14.51
C MET A 22 -13.52 -14.77 -13.94
N GLY A 23 -14.35 -15.60 -14.58
CA GLY A 23 -15.72 -15.84 -14.14
C GLY A 23 -16.36 -17.12 -14.68
N ARG A 24 -16.51 -18.07 -13.75
CA ARG A 24 -17.57 -19.11 -13.63
C ARG A 24 -17.45 -20.39 -14.45
N TYR A 25 -17.42 -21.53 -13.74
CA TYR A 25 -18.06 -22.82 -14.07
C TYR A 25 -18.25 -23.56 -12.72
N LEU A 26 -19.46 -23.64 -12.14
CA LEU A 26 -20.64 -24.51 -12.34
C LEU A 26 -20.72 -25.72 -11.38
N GLN A 27 -21.87 -25.78 -10.68
CA GLN A 27 -22.52 -26.87 -9.94
C GLN A 27 -22.74 -28.13 -10.83
N LEU A 28 -23.02 -29.38 -10.40
CA LEU A 28 -23.31 -30.09 -9.14
C LEU A 28 -23.32 -31.62 -9.45
N SER A 29 -23.11 -32.46 -8.42
CA SER A 29 -23.59 -33.86 -8.12
C SER A 29 -24.10 -34.80 -9.24
N SER A 30 -23.89 -36.13 -9.27
CA SER A 30 -23.90 -37.21 -8.25
C SER A 30 -23.37 -38.51 -8.92
N VAL A 31 -22.82 -39.53 -8.22
CA VAL A 31 -23.41 -40.90 -8.07
C VAL A 31 -22.38 -41.88 -7.40
N ASN A 32 -22.90 -42.84 -6.59
CA ASN A 32 -22.39 -44.12 -6.00
C ASN A 32 -21.11 -44.26 -5.15
N SER A 33 -21.24 -44.97 -4.01
CA SER A 33 -20.33 -44.99 -2.86
C SER A 33 -19.09 -45.89 -2.92
N GLU A 34 -19.04 -46.92 -3.76
CA GLU A 34 -17.82 -47.75 -3.92
C GLU A 34 -16.90 -47.24 -5.03
N TRP A 35 -17.47 -46.60 -6.04
CA TRP A 35 -16.70 -45.79 -7.00
C TRP A 35 -16.11 -44.54 -6.35
N ARG A 36 -16.69 -44.01 -5.27
CA ARG A 36 -16.14 -42.84 -4.56
C ARG A 36 -14.73 -43.04 -4.01
N ALA A 37 -14.32 -44.24 -3.60
CA ALA A 37 -13.00 -44.45 -3.01
C ALA A 37 -11.89 -44.52 -4.09
N LEU A 38 -12.13 -45.28 -5.16
CA LEU A 38 -11.23 -45.37 -6.32
C LEU A 38 -11.26 -44.08 -7.16
N TYR A 39 -12.44 -43.48 -7.33
CA TYR A 39 -12.59 -42.18 -7.96
C TYR A 39 -11.99 -41.08 -7.08
N ALA A 40 -12.14 -41.07 -5.75
CA ALA A 40 -11.48 -40.06 -4.90
C ALA A 40 -9.96 -40.19 -4.91
N ALA A 41 -9.40 -41.41 -4.96
CA ALA A 41 -7.96 -41.63 -5.09
C ALA A 41 -7.42 -41.15 -6.44
N ALA A 42 -8.11 -41.51 -7.54
CA ALA A 42 -7.80 -41.01 -8.89
C ALA A 42 -8.05 -39.50 -9.02
N LEU A 43 -9.06 -38.95 -8.33
CA LEU A 43 -9.35 -37.52 -8.28
C LEU A 43 -8.28 -36.80 -7.46
N THR A 44 -7.72 -37.40 -6.40
CA THR A 44 -6.62 -36.77 -5.65
C THR A 44 -5.34 -36.76 -6.45
N GLU A 45 -5.01 -37.80 -7.21
CA GLU A 45 -3.86 -37.77 -8.13
C GLU A 45 -4.11 -36.81 -9.29
N GLN A 46 -5.31 -36.82 -9.89
CA GLN A 46 -5.67 -35.90 -10.96
C GLN A 46 -5.78 -34.45 -10.44
N GLN A 47 -6.23 -34.22 -9.21
CA GLN A 47 -6.25 -32.92 -8.55
C GLN A 47 -4.85 -32.48 -8.15
N GLN A 48 -3.97 -33.36 -7.68
CA GLN A 48 -2.58 -33.02 -7.42
C GLN A 48 -1.82 -32.72 -8.72
N GLN A 49 -2.10 -33.46 -9.79
CA GLN A 49 -1.54 -33.22 -11.12
C GLN A 49 -2.12 -31.95 -11.75
N GLN A 50 -3.43 -31.70 -11.61
CA GLN A 50 -4.07 -30.44 -12.02
C GLN A 50 -3.60 -29.29 -11.16
N GLN A 51 -3.42 -29.45 -9.84
CA GLN A 51 -2.86 -28.42 -8.96
C GLN A 51 -1.40 -28.14 -9.31
N GLY A 52 -0.60 -29.17 -9.61
CA GLY A 52 0.77 -29.02 -10.09
C GLY A 52 0.83 -28.35 -11.47
N GLN A 53 -0.07 -28.69 -12.39
CA GLN A 53 -0.21 -28.01 -13.69
C GLN A 53 -0.71 -26.58 -13.54
N LEU A 54 -1.66 -26.31 -12.63
CA LEU A 54 -2.16 -24.97 -12.32
C LEU A 54 -1.11 -24.12 -11.63
N GLN A 55 -0.33 -24.69 -10.70
CA GLN A 55 0.81 -24.03 -10.06
C GLN A 55 1.91 -23.74 -11.07
N HIS A 56 2.24 -24.70 -11.95
CA HIS A 56 3.21 -24.50 -13.02
C HIS A 56 2.71 -23.45 -14.03
N HIS A 57 1.43 -23.49 -14.41
CA HIS A 57 0.82 -22.50 -15.27
C HIS A 57 0.79 -21.11 -14.61
N HIS A 58 0.49 -21.04 -13.31
CA HIS A 58 0.51 -19.80 -12.55
C HIS A 58 1.93 -19.24 -12.42
N LEU A 59 2.92 -20.09 -12.16
CA LEU A 59 4.33 -19.70 -12.13
C LEU A 59 4.82 -19.23 -13.50
N GLN A 60 4.41 -19.91 -14.57
CA GLN A 60 4.71 -19.53 -15.95
C GLN A 60 4.04 -18.19 -16.32
N GLN A 61 2.79 -17.98 -15.91
CA GLN A 61 2.10 -16.70 -16.07
C GLN A 61 2.78 -15.58 -15.27
N GLN A 62 3.16 -15.83 -14.01
CA GLN A 62 3.92 -14.87 -13.19
C GLN A 62 5.28 -14.53 -13.84
N GLN A 63 5.98 -15.52 -14.38
CA GLN A 63 7.25 -15.32 -15.06
C GLN A 63 7.06 -14.51 -16.36
N GLN A 64 6.03 -14.80 -17.14
CA GLN A 64 5.66 -14.02 -18.33
C GLN A 64 5.30 -12.58 -17.96
N GLN A 65 4.57 -12.36 -16.87
CA GLN A 65 4.27 -11.03 -16.33
C GLN A 65 5.55 -10.29 -15.94
N GLN A 66 6.47 -10.93 -15.23
CA GLN A 66 7.74 -10.32 -14.83
C GLN A 66 8.60 -9.95 -16.04
N HIS A 67 8.67 -10.82 -17.06
CA HIS A 67 9.38 -10.52 -18.30
C HIS A 67 8.75 -9.35 -19.06
N ALA A 68 7.42 -9.30 -19.18
CA ALA A 68 6.71 -8.20 -19.81
C ALA A 68 6.95 -6.87 -19.08
N LEU A 69 6.88 -6.87 -17.74
CA LEU A 69 7.17 -5.68 -16.93
C LEU A 69 8.62 -5.23 -17.07
N THR A 70 9.57 -6.17 -17.12
CA THR A 70 11.00 -5.86 -17.31
C THR A 70 11.25 -5.26 -18.69
N ALA A 71 10.64 -5.81 -19.72
CA ALA A 71 10.72 -5.26 -21.08
C ALA A 71 10.15 -3.84 -21.17
N ILE A 72 9.00 -3.58 -20.53
CA ILE A 72 8.41 -2.23 -20.47
C ILE A 72 9.34 -1.27 -19.71
N ARG A 73 9.92 -1.68 -18.57
CA ARG A 73 10.89 -0.86 -17.82
C ARG A 73 12.10 -0.47 -18.65
N LEU A 74 12.67 -1.40 -19.41
CA LEU A 74 13.81 -1.14 -20.28
C LEU A 74 13.43 -0.21 -21.43
N MET A 75 12.24 -0.39 -22.01
CA MET A 75 11.71 0.47 -23.06
C MET A 75 11.55 1.92 -22.59
N VAL A 76 10.98 2.14 -21.39
CA VAL A 76 10.72 3.49 -20.87
C VAL A 76 11.94 4.15 -20.22
N ALA A 77 13.05 3.43 -20.05
CA ALA A 77 14.28 3.95 -19.46
C ALA A 77 15.16 4.72 -20.46
N SER A 78 14.87 4.63 -21.76
CA SER A 78 15.70 5.16 -22.84
C SER A 78 14.84 5.83 -23.90
N GLU A 79 15.16 7.09 -24.23
CA GLU A 79 14.48 7.82 -25.29
C GLU A 79 14.56 7.11 -26.67
N PRO A 80 15.73 6.62 -27.13
CA PRO A 80 15.82 5.86 -28.38
C PRO A 80 14.89 4.63 -28.45
N LEU A 81 14.79 3.86 -27.35
CA LEU A 81 13.92 2.68 -27.31
C LEU A 81 12.44 3.05 -27.31
N LEU A 82 12.09 4.14 -26.63
CA LEU A 82 10.73 4.66 -26.61
C LEU A 82 10.30 5.17 -27.99
N GLN A 83 11.18 5.91 -28.69
CA GLN A 83 10.94 6.35 -30.06
C GLN A 83 10.76 5.16 -31.02
N TRP A 84 11.64 4.17 -30.92
CA TRP A 84 11.51 2.92 -31.68
C TRP A 84 10.18 2.22 -31.38
N ALA A 85 9.76 2.14 -30.12
CA ALA A 85 8.50 1.50 -29.75
C ALA A 85 7.29 2.23 -30.35
N PHE A 86 7.25 3.56 -30.32
CA PHE A 86 6.18 4.33 -30.96
C PHE A 86 6.17 4.17 -32.48
N ALA A 87 7.33 4.07 -33.13
CA ALA A 87 7.43 3.81 -34.57
C ALA A 87 6.90 2.41 -34.94
N ASN A 88 6.94 1.45 -34.02
CA ASN A 88 6.46 0.07 -34.20
C ASN A 88 5.04 -0.16 -33.64
N GLY A 89 4.24 0.89 -33.50
CA GLY A 89 2.82 0.78 -33.16
C GLY A 89 2.50 0.68 -31.66
N CYS A 90 3.43 1.05 -30.77
CA CYS A 90 3.14 1.13 -29.34
C CYS A 90 1.98 2.12 -29.08
N PRO A 91 0.92 1.71 -28.37
CA PRO A 91 -0.27 2.53 -28.18
C PRO A 91 0.02 3.75 -27.31
N LYS A 92 -0.26 4.95 -27.82
CA LYS A 92 -0.07 6.24 -27.14
C LYS A 92 -1.09 6.42 -26.01
N SER A 93 -0.82 5.83 -24.86
CA SER A 93 -1.71 5.84 -23.69
C SER A 93 -1.22 6.77 -22.58
N LYS A 94 -2.15 7.24 -21.74
CA LYS A 94 -1.83 7.95 -20.50
C LYS A 94 -0.99 7.12 -19.54
N ARG A 95 -1.11 5.78 -19.61
CA ARG A 95 -0.35 4.84 -18.77
C ARG A 95 1.15 4.86 -19.05
N ILE A 96 1.55 5.07 -20.31
CA ILE A 96 2.99 5.10 -20.68
C ILE A 96 3.69 6.24 -19.98
N LEU A 97 3.10 7.45 -20.02
CA LEU A 97 3.67 8.60 -19.35
C LEU A 97 3.78 8.40 -17.84
N CYS A 98 2.72 7.89 -17.20
CA CYS A 98 2.77 7.57 -15.77
C CYS A 98 3.87 6.54 -15.44
N TYR A 99 4.06 5.53 -16.30
CA TYR A 99 5.06 4.50 -16.11
C TYR A 99 6.49 5.03 -16.26
N ILE A 100 6.75 5.89 -17.25
CA ILE A 100 8.03 6.59 -17.43
C ILE A 100 8.40 7.33 -16.13
N VAL A 101 7.47 8.11 -15.59
CA VAL A 101 7.69 8.86 -14.35
C VAL A 101 7.86 7.95 -13.14
N ASP A 102 7.06 6.89 -13.01
CA ASP A 102 7.21 5.93 -11.90
C ASP A 102 8.53 5.15 -11.99
N THR A 103 9.06 4.87 -13.18
CA THR A 103 10.38 4.23 -13.30
C THR A 103 11.55 5.15 -12.97
N GLY A 104 11.30 6.45 -12.75
CA GLY A 104 12.34 7.44 -12.48
C GLY A 104 13.14 7.83 -13.72
N ALA A 105 12.57 7.64 -14.92
CA ALA A 105 13.21 8.02 -16.17
C ALA A 105 13.49 9.53 -16.24
N SER A 106 14.32 9.93 -17.21
CA SER A 106 14.69 11.32 -17.42
C SER A 106 13.50 12.18 -17.87
N LEU A 107 13.56 13.50 -17.61
CA LEU A 107 12.57 14.44 -18.11
C LEU A 107 12.45 14.38 -19.64
N GLY A 108 13.58 14.23 -20.35
CA GLY A 108 13.59 14.08 -21.81
C GLY A 108 12.80 12.88 -22.31
N THR A 109 12.79 11.77 -21.57
CA THR A 109 11.96 10.60 -21.92
C THR A 109 10.46 10.88 -21.74
N ALA A 110 10.09 11.66 -20.71
CA ALA A 110 8.72 12.09 -20.50
C ALA A 110 8.27 13.12 -21.57
N GLU A 111 9.16 14.03 -21.98
CA GLU A 111 8.96 14.96 -23.09
C GLU A 111 8.76 14.22 -24.41
N CYS A 112 9.60 13.22 -24.70
CA CYS A 112 9.45 12.37 -25.88
C CYS A 112 8.07 11.70 -25.92
N ALA A 113 7.60 11.15 -24.80
CA ALA A 113 6.25 10.57 -24.72
C ALA A 113 5.14 11.61 -24.96
N ARG A 114 5.29 12.85 -24.44
CA ARG A 114 4.32 13.93 -24.69
C ARG A 114 4.32 14.39 -26.13
N ALA A 115 5.49 14.56 -26.74
CA ALA A 115 5.66 14.90 -28.15
C ALA A 115 5.06 13.83 -29.07
N ALA A 116 5.18 12.55 -28.69
CA ALA A 116 4.55 11.45 -29.41
C ALA A 116 3.00 11.45 -29.31
N GLY A 117 2.41 12.18 -28.37
CA GLY A 117 0.96 12.32 -28.19
C GLY A 117 0.37 11.60 -26.97
N CYS A 118 1.18 11.11 -26.04
CA CYS A 118 0.66 10.57 -24.78
C CYS A 118 -0.06 11.66 -23.97
N ARG A 119 -1.22 11.32 -23.41
CA ARG A 119 -2.00 12.22 -22.53
C ARG A 119 -1.37 12.32 -21.14
N TRP A 120 -1.60 13.44 -20.46
CA TRP A 120 -1.11 13.70 -19.09
C TRP A 120 -1.51 12.62 -18.08
N GLY A 121 -2.77 12.18 -18.10
CA GLY A 121 -3.25 11.19 -17.14
C GLY A 121 -3.00 11.60 -15.68
N ASP A 122 -2.43 10.68 -14.92
CA ASP A 122 -2.15 10.84 -13.49
C ASP A 122 -0.67 11.19 -13.23
N VAL A 123 0.03 11.75 -14.23
CA VAL A 123 1.48 12.03 -14.17
C VAL A 123 1.89 12.84 -12.93
N MET A 124 1.04 13.78 -12.51
CA MET A 124 1.28 14.61 -11.33
C MET A 124 1.38 13.77 -10.05
N LEU A 125 0.56 12.73 -9.91
CA LEU A 125 0.59 11.85 -8.74
C LEU A 125 1.87 11.02 -8.71
N TYR A 126 2.29 10.49 -9.85
CA TYR A 126 3.52 9.72 -9.95
C TYR A 126 4.78 10.58 -9.77
N ALA A 127 4.76 11.82 -10.27
CA ALA A 127 5.83 12.78 -10.05
C ALA A 127 5.94 13.16 -8.56
N ALA A 128 4.80 13.43 -7.92
CA ALA A 128 4.73 13.70 -6.48
C ALA A 128 5.21 12.51 -5.64
N LYS A 129 4.80 11.29 -5.98
CA LYS A 129 5.25 10.05 -5.35
C LYS A 129 6.77 9.87 -5.42
N ARG A 130 7.40 10.30 -6.52
CA ARG A 130 8.84 10.18 -6.76
C ARG A 130 9.65 11.41 -6.33
N GLY A 131 9.00 12.46 -5.82
CA GLY A 131 9.67 13.68 -5.41
C GLY A 131 10.20 14.53 -6.56
N ARG A 132 9.68 14.33 -7.77
CA ARG A 132 10.15 14.96 -9.02
C ARG A 132 9.45 16.30 -9.25
N GLU A 133 9.92 17.34 -8.55
CA GLU A 133 9.44 18.71 -8.70
C GLU A 133 9.62 19.23 -10.13
N ASP A 134 10.71 18.83 -10.79
CA ASP A 134 10.99 19.12 -12.20
C ASP A 134 9.85 18.67 -13.13
N ILE A 135 9.34 17.44 -12.92
CA ILE A 135 8.25 16.87 -13.72
C ILE A 135 6.90 17.52 -13.34
N LEU A 136 6.69 17.86 -12.08
CA LEU A 136 5.49 18.59 -11.65
C LEU A 136 5.40 19.95 -12.34
N GLU A 137 6.50 20.69 -12.35
CA GLU A 137 6.58 22.01 -12.95
C GLU A 137 6.51 21.94 -14.48
N TRP A 138 7.18 20.97 -15.10
CA TRP A 138 7.07 20.71 -16.53
C TRP A 138 5.64 20.34 -16.95
N ALA A 139 4.97 19.47 -16.21
CA ALA A 139 3.60 19.09 -16.53
C ALA A 139 2.65 20.29 -16.39
N ARG A 140 2.84 21.14 -15.37
CA ARG A 140 2.09 22.37 -15.17
C ARG A 140 2.30 23.37 -16.31
N SER A 141 3.55 23.66 -16.66
CA SER A 141 3.88 24.60 -17.74
C SER A 141 3.46 24.09 -19.12
N GLY A 142 3.46 22.77 -19.32
CA GLY A 142 2.92 22.11 -20.51
C GLY A 142 1.38 22.09 -20.60
N GLY A 143 0.67 22.71 -19.65
CA GLY A 143 -0.79 22.83 -19.67
C GLY A 143 -1.53 21.61 -19.09
N CYS A 144 -0.89 20.79 -18.24
CA CYS A 144 -1.62 19.82 -17.43
C CYS A 144 -2.56 20.58 -16.48
N PRO A 145 -3.86 20.24 -16.42
CA PRO A 145 -4.78 20.91 -15.52
C PRO A 145 -4.36 20.68 -14.07
N VAL A 146 -4.05 21.76 -13.35
CA VAL A 146 -3.78 21.73 -11.91
C VAL A 146 -4.95 22.44 -11.23
N ASN A 147 -5.71 21.66 -10.45
CA ASN A 147 -6.75 22.17 -9.57
C ASN A 147 -6.37 21.85 -8.11
N PRO A 148 -7.05 22.44 -7.12
CA PRO A 148 -6.74 22.18 -5.71
C PRO A 148 -6.81 20.71 -5.31
N ASN A 149 -7.64 19.89 -5.96
CA ASN A 149 -7.72 18.45 -5.68
C ASN A 149 -6.43 17.72 -6.10
N ILE A 150 -5.88 18.05 -7.26
CA ILE A 150 -4.60 17.50 -7.74
C ILE A 150 -3.45 18.00 -6.87
N ALA A 151 -3.46 19.28 -6.49
CA ALA A 151 -2.46 19.83 -5.57
C ALA A 151 -2.51 19.13 -4.19
N ASN A 152 -3.71 18.91 -3.63
CA ASN A 152 -3.90 18.17 -2.38
C ASN A 152 -3.43 16.71 -2.51
N ALA A 153 -3.74 16.04 -3.62
CA ALA A 153 -3.29 14.67 -3.85
C ALA A 153 -1.75 14.59 -4.00
N ALA A 154 -1.14 15.58 -4.66
CA ALA A 154 0.32 15.71 -4.72
C ALA A 154 0.91 15.96 -3.32
N ALA A 155 0.29 16.81 -2.50
CA ALA A 155 0.71 17.03 -1.11
C ALA A 155 0.64 15.74 -0.29
N THR A 156 -0.43 14.96 -0.41
CA THR A 156 -0.55 13.65 0.25
C THR A 156 0.57 12.69 -0.18
N GLN A 157 0.87 12.59 -1.48
CA GLN A 157 1.98 11.77 -1.96
C GLN A 157 3.33 12.26 -1.45
N GLY A 158 3.55 13.58 -1.43
CA GLY A 158 4.75 14.20 -0.87
C GLY A 158 4.92 13.92 0.62
N ALA A 159 3.82 13.91 1.40
CA ALA A 159 3.83 13.56 2.81
C ALA A 159 4.13 12.08 3.04
N ILE A 160 3.53 11.16 2.26
CA ILE A 160 3.76 9.71 2.35
C ILE A 160 5.22 9.35 2.05
N HIS A 161 5.84 10.02 1.08
CA HIS A 161 7.18 9.68 0.58
C HIS A 161 8.30 10.60 1.09
N GLY A 162 7.97 11.61 1.91
CA GLY A 162 8.97 12.47 2.55
C GLY A 162 9.52 13.60 1.67
N HIS A 163 8.77 14.02 0.65
CA HIS A 163 9.22 15.01 -0.31
C HIS A 163 8.74 16.42 0.04
N VAL A 164 9.51 17.14 0.84
CA VAL A 164 9.22 18.53 1.23
C VAL A 164 9.09 19.47 0.01
N ALA A 165 9.89 19.25 -1.04
CA ALA A 165 9.81 20.00 -2.29
C ALA A 165 8.41 19.89 -2.94
N VAL A 166 7.84 18.68 -2.96
CA VAL A 166 6.49 18.45 -3.48
C VAL A 166 5.44 19.13 -2.61
N LEU A 167 5.61 19.13 -1.28
CA LEU A 167 4.70 19.84 -0.38
C LEU A 167 4.71 21.36 -0.62
N LYS A 168 5.90 21.95 -0.82
CA LYS A 168 6.06 23.37 -1.19
C LYS A 168 5.40 23.67 -2.53
N TRP A 169 5.64 22.83 -3.54
CA TRP A 169 5.01 22.95 -4.85
C TRP A 169 3.49 22.90 -4.74
N ALA A 170 2.95 21.92 -3.99
CA ALA A 170 1.52 21.76 -3.81
C ALA A 170 0.89 22.98 -3.13
N ARG A 171 1.53 23.53 -2.10
CA ARG A 171 1.10 24.75 -1.42
C ARG A 171 1.05 25.95 -2.36
N GLY A 172 2.09 26.15 -3.17
CA GLY A 172 2.14 27.21 -4.19
C GLY A 172 1.06 27.07 -5.28
N ASN A 173 0.52 25.87 -5.46
CA ASN A 173 -0.53 25.56 -6.43
C ASN A 173 -1.93 25.41 -5.79
N GLY A 174 -2.14 25.98 -4.60
CA GLY A 174 -3.45 26.08 -3.96
C GLY A 174 -3.88 24.87 -3.13
N ALA A 175 -2.94 24.02 -2.71
CA ALA A 175 -3.25 22.95 -1.77
C ALA A 175 -3.66 23.51 -0.39
N THR A 176 -4.74 22.96 0.16
CA THR A 176 -5.17 23.17 1.55
C THR A 176 -4.45 22.16 2.43
N LEU A 177 -3.38 22.60 3.10
CA LEU A 177 -2.55 21.78 3.97
C LEU A 177 -3.28 21.44 5.29
N THR A 178 -4.16 20.45 5.25
CA THR A 178 -4.93 19.96 6.41
C THR A 178 -4.11 19.05 7.32
N HIS A 179 -4.61 18.78 8.54
CA HIS A 179 -4.00 17.84 9.49
C HIS A 179 -3.79 16.44 8.90
N ILE A 180 -4.62 16.03 7.92
CA ILE A 180 -4.48 14.73 7.23
C ILE A 180 -3.09 14.58 6.57
N ILE A 181 -2.54 15.65 5.99
CA ILE A 181 -1.21 15.62 5.36
C ILE A 181 -0.12 15.49 6.43
N LEU A 182 -0.34 16.09 7.60
CA LEU A 182 0.52 15.95 8.77
C LEU A 182 0.53 14.51 9.29
N ASP A 183 -0.64 13.88 9.38
CA ASP A 183 -0.82 12.50 9.83
C ASP A 183 -0.13 11.51 8.90
N PHE A 184 -0.23 11.70 7.58
CA PHE A 184 0.51 10.86 6.62
C PHE A 184 2.03 11.01 6.77
N ALA A 185 2.54 12.23 6.95
CA ALA A 185 3.96 12.43 7.20
C ALA A 185 4.41 11.78 8.52
N ALA A 186 3.56 11.81 9.55
CA ALA A 186 3.80 11.17 10.84
C ALA A 186 3.82 9.65 10.76
N MET A 187 2.84 9.05 10.06
CA MET A 187 2.73 7.60 9.87
C MET A 187 3.92 7.01 9.11
N HIS A 188 4.55 7.78 8.23
CA HIS A 188 5.63 7.31 7.37
C HIS A 188 7.04 7.77 7.78
N GLY A 189 7.18 8.48 8.91
CA GLY A 189 8.51 8.74 9.47
C GLY A 189 9.17 10.00 8.94
N HIS A 190 8.43 10.93 8.33
CA HIS A 190 9.01 12.08 7.63
C HIS A 190 9.02 13.35 8.48
N LEU A 191 9.94 13.41 9.46
CA LEU A 191 10.08 14.55 10.38
C LEU A 191 10.30 15.89 9.65
N ALA A 192 11.04 15.90 8.54
CA ALA A 192 11.25 17.12 7.75
C ALA A 192 9.94 17.68 7.17
N CYS A 193 9.04 16.81 6.69
CA CYS A 193 7.71 17.20 6.22
C CYS A 193 6.87 17.77 7.36
N LEU A 194 6.85 17.10 8.52
CA LEU A 194 6.16 17.58 9.72
C LEU A 194 6.62 18.96 10.18
N ARG A 195 7.94 19.19 10.25
CA ARG A 195 8.51 20.49 10.63
C ARG A 195 8.08 21.59 9.66
N TRP A 196 8.11 21.29 8.36
CA TRP A 196 7.68 22.26 7.35
C TRP A 196 6.17 22.54 7.41
N LEU A 197 5.32 21.51 7.48
CA LEU A 197 3.87 21.66 7.59
C LEU A 197 3.46 22.45 8.84
N ARG A 198 4.15 22.23 9.97
CA ARG A 198 3.94 23.01 11.19
C ARG A 198 4.35 24.47 11.05
N ALA A 199 5.43 24.76 10.33
CA ALA A 199 5.83 26.14 10.04
C ALA A 199 4.83 26.87 9.12
N GLU A 200 4.14 26.14 8.25
CA GLU A 200 3.06 26.67 7.38
C GLU A 200 1.72 26.86 8.11
N GLY A 201 1.64 26.53 9.41
CA GLY A 201 0.47 26.76 10.24
C GLY A 201 -0.57 25.63 10.24
N THR A 202 -0.24 24.43 9.74
CA THR A 202 -1.14 23.26 9.87
C THR A 202 -1.33 22.91 11.34
N GLU A 203 -2.58 22.83 11.80
CA GLU A 203 -2.94 22.52 13.19
C GLU A 203 -2.62 21.06 13.57
N TRP A 204 -2.47 20.82 14.86
CA TRP A 204 -2.37 19.45 15.39
C TRP A 204 -3.76 18.83 15.45
N ASP A 205 -3.85 17.54 15.13
CA ASP A 205 -5.02 16.74 15.47
C ASP A 205 -4.66 15.71 16.55
N VAL A 206 -5.67 15.20 17.25
CA VAL A 206 -5.51 14.10 18.23
C VAL A 206 -4.97 12.83 17.56
N THR A 207 -5.23 12.65 16.26
CA THR A 207 -4.75 11.51 15.49
C THR A 207 -3.28 11.57 15.16
N THR A 208 -2.62 12.73 15.13
CA THR A 208 -1.23 12.85 14.64
C THR A 208 -0.25 12.00 15.45
N CYS A 209 -0.37 11.99 16.78
CA CYS A 209 0.43 11.11 17.64
C CYS A 209 0.09 9.63 17.42
N ALA A 210 -1.18 9.30 17.19
CA ALA A 210 -1.61 7.93 16.92
C ALA A 210 -1.07 7.39 15.59
N PHE A 211 -1.00 8.22 14.55
CA PHE A 211 -0.39 7.85 13.27
C PHE A 211 1.13 7.65 13.39
N ALA A 212 1.84 8.55 14.08
CA ALA A 212 3.27 8.36 14.38
C ALA A 212 3.51 7.04 15.14
N ALA A 213 2.64 6.75 16.12
CA ALA A 213 2.69 5.52 16.90
C ALA A 213 2.42 4.27 16.05
N HIS A 214 1.48 4.34 15.10
CA HIS A 214 1.18 3.25 14.18
C HIS A 214 2.36 2.89 13.28
N GLY A 215 3.13 3.88 12.81
CA GLY A 215 4.34 3.67 12.01
C GLY A 215 5.60 3.35 12.82
N GLY A 216 5.53 3.39 14.16
CA GLY A 216 6.67 3.09 15.02
C GLY A 216 7.70 4.20 15.13
N HIS A 217 7.34 5.43 14.75
CA HIS A 217 8.27 6.55 14.66
C HIS A 217 8.41 7.30 15.98
N LEU A 218 9.18 6.72 16.91
CA LEU A 218 9.37 7.26 18.26
C LEU A 218 9.93 8.69 18.27
N GLU A 219 10.89 9.00 17.40
CA GLU A 219 11.48 10.35 17.27
C GLU A 219 10.41 11.40 16.92
N ILE A 220 9.51 11.06 15.98
CA ILE A 220 8.41 11.94 15.59
C ILE A 220 7.42 12.11 16.73
N LEU A 221 7.07 11.03 17.42
CA LEU A 221 6.16 11.09 18.55
C LEU A 221 6.73 11.99 19.67
N GLN A 222 8.02 11.83 19.99
CA GLN A 222 8.74 12.70 20.93
C GLN A 222 8.72 14.15 20.50
N TRP A 223 9.05 14.42 19.24
CA TRP A 223 9.05 15.77 18.70
C TRP A 223 7.65 16.39 18.71
N ALA A 224 6.62 15.68 18.26
CA ALA A 224 5.24 16.15 18.25
C ALA A 224 4.77 16.50 19.67
N ARG A 225 5.06 15.64 20.65
CA ARG A 225 4.72 15.89 22.07
C ARG A 225 5.45 17.07 22.65
N ALA A 226 6.74 17.24 22.36
CA ALA A 226 7.51 18.42 22.76
C ALA A 226 6.95 19.73 22.16
N ASN A 227 6.22 19.65 21.05
CA ASN A 227 5.59 20.78 20.35
C ASN A 227 4.07 20.89 20.62
N GLY A 228 3.58 20.24 21.69
CA GLY A 228 2.21 20.39 22.17
C GLY A 228 1.15 19.60 21.41
N ALA A 229 1.52 18.63 20.56
CA ALA A 229 0.55 17.76 19.91
C ALA A 229 -0.22 16.94 20.96
N PRO A 230 -1.57 16.89 20.93
CA PRO A 230 -2.35 16.08 21.85
C PRO A 230 -2.14 14.58 21.60
N TRP A 231 -2.40 13.77 22.64
CA TRP A 231 -2.49 12.31 22.53
C TRP A 231 -3.62 11.78 23.38
N ASP A 232 -4.09 10.59 23.06
CA ASP A 232 -5.17 9.89 23.76
C ASP A 232 -4.91 8.37 23.74
N ALA A 233 -5.89 7.58 24.17
CA ALA A 233 -5.76 6.12 24.24
C ALA A 233 -5.54 5.48 22.86
N LEU A 234 -5.97 6.15 21.78
CA LEU A 234 -5.74 5.71 20.42
C LEU A 234 -4.24 5.67 20.09
N THR A 235 -3.42 6.53 20.70
CA THR A 235 -1.96 6.51 20.51
C THR A 235 -1.35 5.19 20.98
N CYS A 236 -1.72 4.73 22.17
CA CYS A 236 -1.28 3.42 22.68
C CYS A 236 -1.87 2.26 21.87
N ALA A 237 -3.15 2.34 21.48
CA ALA A 237 -3.76 1.31 20.65
C ALA A 237 -3.10 1.18 19.27
N LYS A 238 -2.72 2.30 18.64
CA LYS A 238 -2.03 2.28 17.34
C LYS A 238 -0.59 1.81 17.42
N ALA A 239 0.14 2.16 18.49
CA ALA A 239 1.45 1.57 18.77
C ALA A 239 1.35 0.04 18.88
N ALA A 240 0.32 -0.44 19.59
CA ALA A 240 0.08 -1.85 19.79
C ALA A 240 -0.34 -2.58 18.50
N GLU A 241 -1.18 -1.93 17.68
CA GLU A 241 -1.57 -2.42 16.36
C GLU A 241 -0.40 -2.57 15.40
N GLY A 242 0.62 -1.68 15.48
CA GLY A 242 1.83 -1.76 14.67
C GLY A 242 2.93 -2.66 15.26
N GLY A 243 2.72 -3.22 16.47
CA GLY A 243 3.69 -4.08 17.13
C GLY A 243 4.88 -3.32 17.76
N HIS A 244 4.77 -2.01 17.95
CA HIS A 244 5.87 -1.15 18.38
C HIS A 244 5.99 -1.07 19.92
N LEU A 245 6.48 -2.15 20.53
CA LEU A 245 6.56 -2.29 21.99
C LEU A 245 7.38 -1.17 22.66
N GLU A 246 8.56 -0.84 22.14
CA GLU A 246 9.43 0.20 22.72
C GLU A 246 8.76 1.58 22.71
N LEU A 247 8.06 1.90 21.62
CA LEU A 247 7.30 3.14 21.50
C LEU A 247 6.14 3.16 22.49
N LEU A 248 5.41 2.05 22.63
CA LEU A 248 4.32 1.91 23.60
C LEU A 248 4.83 2.06 25.05
N GLN A 249 5.95 1.43 25.39
CA GLN A 249 6.61 1.57 26.69
C GLN A 249 6.95 3.03 26.98
N TRP A 250 7.57 3.72 26.01
CA TRP A 250 7.90 5.13 26.15
C TRP A 250 6.64 5.99 26.33
N ALA A 251 5.59 5.78 25.51
CA ALA A 251 4.35 6.52 25.62
C ALA A 251 3.70 6.35 27.00
N ARG A 252 3.69 5.12 27.54
CA ARG A 252 3.16 4.82 28.87
C ARG A 252 3.98 5.45 30.00
N LEU A 253 5.30 5.40 29.91
CA LEU A 253 6.19 6.05 30.89
C LEU A 253 5.96 7.57 30.94
N ASN A 254 5.56 8.18 29.82
CA ASN A 254 5.28 9.61 29.71
C ASN A 254 3.80 9.97 29.92
N GLY A 255 2.97 9.03 30.40
CA GLY A 255 1.59 9.31 30.79
C GLY A 255 0.56 9.29 29.67
N ALA A 256 0.87 8.75 28.49
CA ALA A 256 -0.13 8.53 27.44
C ALA A 256 -1.21 7.56 27.96
N PRO A 257 -2.51 7.91 27.91
CA PRO A 257 -3.56 7.01 28.38
C PRO A 257 -3.65 5.75 27.52
N TRP A 258 -4.25 4.70 28.07
CA TRP A 258 -4.56 3.46 27.36
C TRP A 258 -5.91 2.91 27.83
N ASP A 259 -6.47 1.98 27.07
CA ASP A 259 -7.75 1.33 27.37
C ASP A 259 -7.77 -0.11 26.81
N ALA A 260 -8.93 -0.75 26.89
CA ALA A 260 -9.12 -2.10 26.37
C ALA A 260 -8.85 -2.25 24.87
N ASP A 261 -8.92 -1.16 24.10
CA ASP A 261 -8.62 -1.19 22.67
C ASP A 261 -7.11 -1.33 22.42
N THR A 262 -6.24 -1.07 23.40
CA THR A 262 -4.79 -1.33 23.28
C THR A 262 -4.49 -2.83 23.18
N CYS A 263 -5.08 -3.64 24.06
CA CYS A 263 -4.95 -5.10 23.99
C CYS A 263 -5.67 -5.67 22.75
N LEU A 264 -6.84 -5.12 22.40
CA LEU A 264 -7.56 -5.51 21.18
C LEU A 264 -6.72 -5.28 19.92
N ALA A 265 -6.07 -4.11 19.84
CA ALA A 265 -5.22 -3.73 18.73
C ALA A 265 -3.98 -4.61 18.61
N ALA A 266 -3.32 -4.95 19.73
CA ALA A 266 -2.22 -5.93 19.74
C ALA A 266 -2.68 -7.30 19.19
N SER A 267 -3.87 -7.75 19.59
CA SER A 267 -4.47 -8.99 19.08
C SER A 267 -4.78 -8.92 17.58
N ARG A 268 -5.37 -7.81 17.12
CA ARG A 268 -5.66 -7.57 15.70
C ARG A 268 -4.39 -7.55 14.84
N GLY A 269 -3.33 -6.91 15.33
CA GLY A 269 -2.04 -6.84 14.66
C GLY A 269 -1.24 -8.16 14.70
N GLY A 270 -1.65 -9.14 15.51
CA GLY A 270 -0.91 -10.40 15.63
C GLY A 270 0.33 -10.33 16.52
N TYR A 271 0.46 -9.31 17.37
CA TYR A 271 1.66 -9.07 18.17
C TYR A 271 1.53 -9.58 19.61
N LEU A 272 1.75 -10.89 19.80
CA LEU A 272 1.64 -11.56 21.11
C LEU A 272 2.52 -10.92 22.20
N HIS A 273 3.74 -10.53 21.85
CA HIS A 273 4.69 -9.93 22.80
C HIS A 273 4.19 -8.57 23.35
N VAL A 274 3.54 -7.76 22.50
CA VAL A 274 2.89 -6.51 22.93
C VAL A 274 1.70 -6.79 23.83
N LEU A 275 0.85 -7.77 23.46
CA LEU A 275 -0.31 -8.15 24.26
C LEU A 275 0.09 -8.64 25.65
N LYS A 276 1.12 -9.51 25.75
CA LYS A 276 1.65 -10.00 27.03
C LYS A 276 2.13 -8.84 27.90
N TRP A 277 2.96 -7.97 27.34
CA TRP A 277 3.48 -6.82 28.07
C TRP A 277 2.36 -5.89 28.53
N ALA A 278 1.40 -5.55 27.67
CA ALA A 278 0.29 -4.66 28.03
C ALA A 278 -0.54 -5.24 29.18
N ARG A 279 -0.77 -6.56 29.19
CA ARG A 279 -1.47 -7.25 30.29
C ARG A 279 -0.67 -7.27 31.58
N GLU A 280 0.62 -7.56 31.52
CA GLU A 280 1.51 -7.56 32.70
C GLU A 280 1.56 -6.19 33.38
N GLN A 281 1.43 -5.12 32.59
CA GLN A 281 1.39 -3.75 33.10
C GLN A 281 -0.02 -3.27 33.50
N GLY A 282 -1.01 -4.16 33.52
CA GLY A 282 -2.36 -3.86 34.00
C GLY A 282 -3.25 -3.10 33.02
N CYS A 283 -2.98 -3.17 31.71
CA CYS A 283 -3.88 -2.63 30.70
C CYS A 283 -5.25 -3.34 30.78
N PRO A 284 -6.38 -2.60 30.82
CA PRO A 284 -7.70 -3.19 30.68
C PRO A 284 -7.76 -4.03 29.40
N TRP A 285 -8.54 -5.11 29.41
CA TRP A 285 -8.74 -5.93 28.22
C TRP A 285 -10.05 -6.70 28.31
N VAL A 286 -10.58 -7.09 27.16
CA VAL A 286 -11.79 -7.91 27.04
C VAL A 286 -11.43 -9.15 26.23
N PRO A 287 -11.18 -10.32 26.86
CA PRO A 287 -10.67 -11.52 26.20
C PRO A 287 -11.46 -11.92 24.95
N GLY A 288 -12.79 -11.88 25.01
CA GLY A 288 -13.67 -12.23 23.89
C GLY A 288 -13.52 -11.30 22.68
N ARG A 289 -13.30 -9.99 22.88
CA ARG A 289 -13.03 -9.04 21.78
C ARG A 289 -11.66 -9.32 21.15
N CYS A 290 -10.64 -9.55 21.98
CA CYS A 290 -9.29 -9.90 21.53
C CYS A 290 -9.28 -11.21 20.72
N LEU A 291 -10.02 -12.22 21.19
CA LEU A 291 -10.16 -13.52 20.52
C LEU A 291 -10.83 -13.40 19.15
N ALA A 292 -11.90 -12.62 19.06
CA ALA A 292 -12.61 -12.39 17.80
C ALA A 292 -11.80 -11.58 16.78
N ALA A 293 -10.86 -10.74 17.24
CA ALA A 293 -10.06 -9.88 16.38
C ALA A 293 -8.76 -10.52 15.87
N THR A 294 -8.26 -11.58 16.54
CA THR A 294 -6.98 -12.21 16.16
C THR A 294 -7.16 -13.26 15.06
N ALA A 295 -6.27 -13.21 14.06
CA ALA A 295 -6.05 -14.31 13.12
C ALA A 295 -4.89 -15.23 13.55
N SER A 296 -4.09 -14.83 14.55
CA SER A 296 -2.95 -15.62 15.05
C SER A 296 -3.43 -16.74 15.98
N ALA A 297 -2.96 -17.96 15.70
CA ALA A 297 -3.20 -19.13 16.52
C ALA A 297 -2.50 -19.00 17.88
N GLU A 298 -1.30 -18.44 17.92
CA GLU A 298 -0.53 -18.26 19.16
C GLU A 298 -1.23 -17.30 20.13
N ILE A 299 -1.81 -16.21 19.62
CA ILE A 299 -2.59 -15.29 20.43
C ILE A 299 -3.87 -15.96 20.92
N ARG A 300 -4.55 -16.72 20.06
CA ARG A 300 -5.75 -17.48 20.41
C ARG A 300 -5.48 -18.45 21.56
N GLU A 301 -4.43 -19.26 21.46
CA GLU A 301 -4.01 -20.19 22.52
C GLU A 301 -3.66 -19.46 23.80
N TYR A 302 -2.90 -18.35 23.71
CA TYR A 302 -2.57 -17.54 24.87
C TYR A 302 -3.83 -17.00 25.56
N ILE A 303 -4.80 -16.46 24.83
CA ILE A 303 -6.04 -15.91 25.41
C ILE A 303 -6.83 -17.01 26.13
N VAL A 304 -7.02 -18.16 25.48
CA VAL A 304 -7.75 -19.30 26.07
C VAL A 304 -7.03 -19.83 27.31
N ALA A 305 -5.70 -19.89 27.31
CA ALA A 305 -4.93 -20.38 28.45
C ALA A 305 -4.91 -19.42 29.66
N THR A 306 -5.17 -18.13 29.44
CA THR A 306 -4.93 -17.09 30.45
C THR A 306 -6.17 -16.26 30.80
N SER A 307 -7.33 -16.65 30.29
CA SER A 307 -8.62 -16.09 30.66
C SER A 307 -9.57 -17.21 31.04
N ASP A 308 -10.45 -16.98 32.02
CA ASP A 308 -11.56 -17.89 32.36
C ASP A 308 -12.65 -17.90 31.26
N TYR A 309 -12.36 -17.36 30.08
CA TYR A 309 -13.29 -17.17 28.98
C TYR A 309 -13.44 -18.47 28.19
N VAL A 310 -14.64 -19.05 28.22
CA VAL A 310 -15.02 -20.18 27.38
C VAL A 310 -15.55 -19.64 26.04
N PRO A 311 -14.88 -19.92 24.90
CA PRO A 311 -15.36 -19.46 23.61
C PRO A 311 -16.72 -20.07 23.27
N PRO A 312 -17.66 -19.33 22.64
CA PRO A 312 -18.89 -19.92 22.13
C PRO A 312 -18.57 -20.99 21.07
N ALA A 313 -19.30 -22.10 21.09
CA ALA A 313 -19.02 -23.35 20.34
C ALA A 313 -18.83 -23.20 18.82
N HIS A 314 -19.18 -22.05 18.23
CA HIS A 314 -19.05 -21.76 16.79
C HIS A 314 -17.70 -21.12 16.39
N GLN A 315 -16.77 -20.88 17.34
CA GLN A 315 -15.47 -20.23 17.10
C GLN A 315 -14.26 -21.15 17.31
N VAL A 316 -14.48 -22.44 17.61
CA VAL A 316 -13.45 -23.47 17.65
C VAL A 316 -13.22 -23.94 16.20
N PRO A 317 -11.96 -23.98 15.70
CA PRO A 317 -11.66 -24.47 14.35
C PRO A 317 -12.03 -25.94 14.16
#